data_AF-A0A4D6LP60-F1
#
_entry.id   AF-A0A4D6LP60-F1
#
_cell.length_a   1.000
_cell.length_b   1.000
_cell.length_c   1.000
_cell.angle_alpha   90.00
_cell.angle_beta   90.00
_cell.angle_gamma   90.00
#
_symmetry.space_group_name_H-M   'P 1'
#
loop_
_entity.id
_entity.type
_entity.pdbx_description
1 polymer ?
#
loop_
_entity_poly.entity_id
_entity_poly.type
_entity_poly.pdbx_seq_one_letter_code
_entity_poly.pdbx_strand_id
1 'polypeptide(L)'
;MSHEDMLKRARQLKKQKTTTAGASPSAPPPRIELHEETSEPDLEPLTRKFKSRGKKVIEATSQHSTSQTQLAPHQTEMSFWHPQFLHSQHGRKHNYLRHDVNLLRTQDLKTLHESILANLHKVEASSFMLMDQFTLLSTQKSLDLEQKEQALVLSQTETSRLTTEVTELTNQVKKKDELLADLNNQLKTLEAEKQSWVLKEKDLLNSSDQIGSSLNMGFQLALDQVRVLYPDVDLSPADISKSVVNGQLVDTDD
;
A
#
# COMPACT_ATOMS: atom_id res chain seq x y z
N MET A 1 12.71 -3.31 6.96
CA MET A 1 12.61 -2.01 7.67
C MET A 1 11.38 -2.04 8.55
N SER A 2 11.50 -1.69 9.83
CA SER A 2 10.38 -1.74 10.78
C SER A 2 9.46 -0.52 10.62
N HIS A 3 8.17 -0.67 10.94
CA HIS A 3 7.18 0.44 10.97
C HIS A 3 7.66 1.61 11.84
N GLU A 4 8.40 1.31 12.91
CA GLU A 4 8.98 2.31 13.79
C GLU A 4 10.11 3.14 13.12
N ASP A 5 10.86 2.55 12.20
CA ASP A 5 11.91 3.24 11.43
C ASP A 5 11.31 4.21 10.41
N MET A 6 10.09 3.94 9.95
CA MET A 6 9.35 4.79 9.01
C MET A 6 8.84 6.06 9.71
N LEU A 7 8.27 5.90 10.90
CA LEU A 7 7.79 7.00 11.74
C LEU A 7 8.91 7.92 12.21
N LYS A 8 10.09 7.38 12.54
CA LYS A 8 11.26 8.19 12.93
C LYS A 8 11.76 9.06 11.77
N ARG A 9 11.77 8.55 10.53
CA ARG A 9 12.16 9.32 9.33
C ARG A 9 11.14 10.41 8.96
N ALA A 10 9.85 10.12 9.04
CA ALA A 10 8.80 11.11 8.77
C ALA A 10 8.89 12.31 9.73
N ARG A 11 9.25 12.07 11.00
CA ARG A 11 9.44 13.13 12.01
C ARG A 11 10.72 13.95 11.80
N GLN A 12 11.79 13.36 11.25
CA GLN A 12 13.02 14.08 10.91
C GLN A 12 12.84 15.00 9.69
N LEU A 13 12.10 14.55 8.67
CA LEU A 13 11.81 15.35 7.47
C LEU A 13 10.98 16.61 7.77
N LYS A 14 10.15 16.58 8.82
CA LYS A 14 9.35 17.74 9.24
C LYS A 14 10.17 18.84 9.94
N LYS A 15 11.40 18.55 10.38
CA LYS A 15 12.26 19.50 11.12
C LYS A 15 13.32 20.19 10.26
N GLN A 16 13.45 19.88 8.98
CA GLN A 16 14.53 20.39 8.10
C GLN A 16 14.10 21.41 7.03
N LYS A 17 12.85 21.91 7.04
CA LYS A 17 12.44 22.99 6.13
C LYS A 17 12.22 24.29 6.90
N THR A 18 13.29 25.08 7.05
CA THR A 18 13.33 26.55 6.82
C THR A 18 14.65 27.18 7.30
N THR A 19 15.68 27.10 6.47
CA THR A 19 16.74 28.12 6.40
C THR A 19 17.19 28.22 4.95
N THR A 20 16.89 29.32 4.26
CA THR A 20 17.75 30.05 3.30
C THR A 20 17.00 31.28 2.76
N ALA A 21 17.70 32.40 2.66
CA ALA A 21 17.23 33.74 2.33
C ALA A 21 17.23 34.06 0.81
N GLY A 22 16.37 34.99 0.41
CA GLY A 22 16.68 36.02 -0.60
C GLY A 22 16.11 35.88 -2.03
N ALA A 23 15.02 36.60 -2.34
CA ALA A 23 14.83 37.48 -3.53
C ALA A 23 13.33 37.87 -3.73
N SER A 24 13.05 39.17 -3.84
CA SER A 24 11.75 39.82 -4.21
C SER A 24 11.48 39.76 -5.74
N PRO A 25 10.31 40.16 -6.34
CA PRO A 25 9.26 41.09 -5.85
C PRO A 25 7.77 40.74 -6.20
N SER A 26 6.85 41.59 -5.69
CA SER A 26 5.57 42.04 -6.30
C SER A 26 4.21 41.47 -5.82
N ALA A 27 3.38 42.39 -5.31
CA ALA A 27 1.91 42.48 -5.13
C ALA A 27 1.10 41.37 -4.40
N PRO A 28 0.23 41.72 -3.42
CA PRO A 28 -0.58 40.74 -2.69
C PRO A 28 -2.03 40.63 -3.20
N PRO A 29 -2.64 39.44 -3.23
CA PRO A 29 -4.10 39.26 -3.22
C PRO A 29 -4.60 38.76 -1.84
N PRO A 30 -5.93 38.77 -1.59
CA PRO A 30 -6.50 39.34 -0.38
C PRO A 30 -6.55 38.39 0.83
N ARG A 31 -6.48 39.03 2.00
CA ARG A 31 -6.63 38.49 3.35
C ARG A 31 -8.04 37.92 3.54
N ILE A 32 -8.15 36.61 3.73
CA ILE A 32 -9.33 35.97 4.35
C ILE A 32 -8.94 35.69 5.80
N GLU A 33 -9.50 36.50 6.70
CA GLU A 33 -9.45 36.25 8.14
C GLU A 33 -10.39 35.09 8.46
N LEU A 34 -9.83 33.91 8.73
CA LEU A 34 -10.53 32.88 9.50
C LEU A 34 -10.12 33.05 10.96
N HIS A 35 -11.02 33.67 11.73
CA HIS A 35 -11.02 33.58 13.19
C HIS A 35 -11.20 32.11 13.58
N GLU A 36 -10.16 31.50 14.13
CA GLU A 36 -10.24 30.19 14.77
C GLU A 36 -10.58 30.43 16.25
N GLU A 37 -11.87 30.51 16.58
CA GLU A 37 -12.33 30.37 17.97
C GLU A 37 -12.13 28.92 18.40
N THR A 38 -11.04 28.70 19.14
CA THR A 38 -10.85 27.49 19.94
C THR A 38 -11.75 27.60 21.16
N SER A 39 -12.93 26.97 21.12
CA SER A 39 -13.74 26.70 22.32
C SER A 39 -13.60 25.22 22.69
N GLU A 40 -12.82 24.98 23.73
CA GLU A 40 -12.61 23.72 24.42
C GLU A 40 -13.75 23.52 25.44
N PRO A 41 -14.50 22.40 25.44
CA PRO A 41 -15.43 22.14 26.54
C PRO A 41 -14.69 21.43 27.70
N ASP A 42 -14.56 22.19 28.79
CA ASP A 42 -14.20 21.75 30.13
C ASP A 42 -15.23 20.73 30.68
N LEU A 43 -14.75 19.55 31.08
CA LEU A 43 -15.55 18.51 31.72
C LEU A 43 -14.98 18.22 33.12
N GLU A 44 -15.49 18.92 34.13
CA GLU A 44 -15.25 18.55 35.52
C GLU A 44 -15.90 17.20 35.88
N PRO A 45 -15.20 16.30 36.60
CA PRO A 45 -15.77 15.03 37.05
C PRO A 45 -16.47 15.18 38.42
N LEU A 46 -17.80 15.11 38.42
CA LEU A 46 -18.59 15.03 39.66
C LEU A 46 -18.36 13.66 40.34
N THR A 47 -17.44 13.65 41.29
CA THR A 47 -17.15 12.48 42.13
C THR A 47 -18.35 12.16 43.05
N ARG A 48 -19.00 11.00 42.83
CA ARG A 48 -19.87 10.39 43.85
C ARG A 48 -19.52 8.92 44.01
N LYS A 49 -18.90 8.60 45.16
CA LYS A 49 -18.41 7.27 45.51
C LYS A 49 -19.58 6.29 45.71
N PHE A 50 -19.60 5.20 44.95
CA PHE A 50 -20.37 4.01 45.30
C PHE A 50 -19.42 2.89 45.73
N LYS A 51 -19.67 2.35 46.92
CA LYS A 51 -18.95 1.24 47.54
C LYS A 51 -19.05 -0.01 46.67
N SER A 52 -17.91 -0.60 46.35
CA SER A 52 -17.79 -1.92 45.71
C SER A 52 -18.25 -3.02 46.67
N ARG A 53 -19.30 -3.76 46.30
CA ARG A 53 -19.63 -5.05 46.93
C ARG A 53 -19.85 -6.10 45.84
N GLY A 54 -18.91 -7.05 45.79
CA GLY A 54 -19.09 -8.43 45.33
C GLY A 54 -19.66 -8.66 43.94
N LYS A 55 -18.78 -8.95 42.98
CA LYS A 55 -19.12 -9.62 41.72
C LYS A 55 -19.81 -10.96 42.02
N LYS A 56 -21.05 -11.13 41.54
CA LYS A 56 -21.50 -12.41 40.98
C LYS A 56 -21.88 -12.13 39.53
N VAL A 57 -21.15 -12.78 38.63
CA VAL A 57 -21.50 -12.90 37.22
C VAL A 57 -22.84 -13.63 37.16
N ILE A 58 -23.88 -12.95 36.69
CA ILE A 58 -25.12 -13.59 36.25
C ILE A 58 -25.28 -13.17 34.79
N GLU A 59 -25.09 -14.16 33.94
CA GLU A 59 -25.37 -14.16 32.52
C GLU A 59 -26.82 -13.70 32.28
N ALA A 60 -26.99 -12.50 31.75
CA ALA A 60 -28.29 -11.97 31.38
C ALA A 60 -28.75 -12.63 30.08
N THR A 61 -29.31 -13.84 30.20
CA THR A 61 -30.25 -14.32 29.19
C THR A 61 -31.49 -13.44 29.26
N SER A 62 -31.81 -12.83 28.12
CA SER A 62 -33.01 -12.03 27.90
C SER A 62 -34.26 -12.83 28.28
N GLN A 63 -34.79 -12.59 29.47
CA GLN A 63 -36.09 -13.13 29.88
C GLN A 63 -37.18 -12.22 29.33
N HIS A 64 -37.57 -12.46 28.08
CA HIS A 64 -38.89 -12.07 27.61
C HIS A 64 -39.93 -12.81 28.45
N SER A 65 -40.68 -12.02 29.23
CA SER A 65 -41.82 -12.45 30.03
C SER A 65 -42.83 -13.17 29.15
N THR A 66 -42.75 -14.51 29.11
CA THR A 66 -43.74 -15.35 28.45
C THR A 66 -44.78 -15.73 29.50
N SER A 67 -45.76 -14.85 29.70
CA SER A 67 -46.96 -15.23 30.47
C SER A 67 -47.76 -16.21 29.62
N GLN A 68 -47.47 -17.49 29.81
CA GLN A 68 -48.19 -18.63 29.26
C GLN A 68 -49.63 -18.60 29.81
N THR A 69 -50.55 -18.01 29.04
CA THR A 69 -51.99 -18.13 29.27
C THR A 69 -52.54 -19.09 28.23
N GLN A 70 -53.33 -20.06 28.70
CA GLN A 70 -53.87 -21.18 27.94
C GLN A 70 -54.55 -20.76 26.62
N LEU A 71 -54.28 -21.57 25.60
CA LEU A 71 -54.73 -21.43 24.22
C LEU A 71 -56.26 -21.46 24.09
N ALA A 72 -56.81 -20.38 23.54
CA ALA A 72 -58.10 -20.35 22.84
C ALA A 72 -57.83 -20.09 21.34
N PRO A 73 -58.71 -20.55 20.43
CA PRO A 73 -58.32 -20.91 19.07
C PRO A 73 -58.10 -19.70 18.14
N HIS A 74 -57.03 -19.81 17.35
CA HIS A 74 -56.74 -19.09 16.10
C HIS A 74 -57.22 -17.63 15.99
N GLN A 75 -56.43 -16.71 16.53
CA GLN A 75 -56.31 -15.38 15.94
C GLN A 75 -54.86 -15.21 15.48
N THR A 76 -54.66 -15.00 14.18
CA THR A 76 -53.39 -14.55 13.61
C THR A 76 -52.90 -13.36 14.43
N GLU A 77 -51.78 -13.50 15.16
CA GLU A 77 -51.18 -12.40 15.90
C GLU A 77 -50.66 -11.37 14.88
N MET A 78 -51.50 -10.35 14.60
CA MET A 78 -51.10 -9.23 13.76
C MET A 78 -50.10 -8.36 14.52
N SER A 79 -49.03 -7.91 13.83
CA SER A 79 -48.11 -6.90 14.37
C SER A 79 -48.88 -5.68 14.86
N PHE A 80 -48.42 -5.08 15.96
CA PHE A 80 -48.97 -3.82 16.49
C PHE A 80 -49.01 -2.73 15.41
N TRP A 81 -48.02 -2.70 14.52
CA TRP A 81 -47.91 -1.72 13.44
C TRP A 81 -48.68 -2.09 12.16
N HIS A 82 -49.41 -3.20 12.17
CA HIS A 82 -50.17 -3.62 10.99
C HIS A 82 -51.39 -2.69 10.76
N PRO A 83 -51.71 -2.28 9.52
CA PRO A 83 -52.83 -1.37 9.25
C PRO A 83 -54.19 -1.87 9.75
N GLN A 84 -54.38 -3.19 9.77
CA GLN A 84 -55.61 -3.82 10.26
C GLN A 84 -55.59 -4.13 11.76
N PHE A 85 -54.51 -3.78 12.48
CA PHE A 85 -54.44 -3.96 13.92
C PHE A 85 -55.49 -3.07 14.60
N LEU A 86 -56.29 -3.67 15.50
CA LEU A 86 -57.38 -2.98 16.18
C LEU A 86 -56.86 -2.14 17.35
N HIS A 87 -56.16 -1.05 17.04
CA HIS A 87 -55.52 -0.14 18.00
C HIS A 87 -56.49 0.38 19.07
N SER A 88 -57.74 0.69 18.70
CA SER A 88 -58.76 1.15 19.65
C SER A 88 -59.13 0.07 20.67
N GLN A 89 -59.27 -1.19 20.22
CA GLN A 89 -59.59 -2.31 21.12
C GLN A 89 -58.41 -2.65 22.02
N HIS A 90 -57.19 -2.66 21.46
CA HIS A 90 -55.96 -2.84 22.23
C HIS A 90 -55.81 -1.75 23.30
N GLY A 91 -55.96 -0.48 22.91
CA GLY A 91 -55.90 0.65 23.83
C GLY A 91 -56.93 0.52 24.95
N ARG A 92 -58.19 0.20 24.64
CA ARG A 92 -59.24 -0.04 25.66
C ARG A 92 -58.90 -1.15 26.66
N LYS A 93 -58.25 -2.22 26.19
CA LYS A 93 -57.90 -3.37 27.01
C LYS A 93 -56.65 -3.15 27.88
N HIS A 94 -55.70 -2.34 27.40
CA HIS A 94 -54.35 -2.26 27.99
C HIS A 94 -54.00 -0.88 28.58
N ASN A 95 -54.62 0.19 28.09
CA ASN A 95 -54.27 1.57 28.50
C ASN A 95 -55.26 2.17 29.50
N TYR A 96 -56.40 1.50 29.75
CA TYR A 96 -57.38 1.93 30.75
C TYR A 96 -57.41 0.93 31.89
N LEU A 97 -57.02 1.37 33.07
CA LEU A 97 -57.04 0.59 34.30
C LEU A 97 -58.30 0.93 35.10
N ARG A 98 -58.74 -0.01 35.94
CA ARG A 98 -59.97 0.14 36.73
C ARG A 98 -59.94 1.37 37.65
N HIS A 99 -58.76 1.84 38.05
CA HIS A 99 -58.59 3.03 38.88
C HIS A 99 -58.76 4.33 38.10
N ASP A 100 -58.54 4.36 36.78
CA ASP A 100 -58.73 5.55 35.95
C ASP A 100 -60.18 5.99 35.94
N VAL A 101 -61.12 5.03 35.96
CA VAL A 101 -62.56 5.31 36.04
C VAL A 101 -62.92 6.04 37.33
N ASN A 102 -62.28 5.70 38.45
CA ASN A 102 -62.53 6.36 39.73
C ASN A 102 -61.91 7.76 39.75
N LEU A 103 -60.71 7.93 39.20
CA LEU A 103 -60.06 9.24 39.05
C LEU A 103 -60.90 10.20 38.19
N LEU A 104 -61.41 9.72 37.06
CA LEU A 104 -62.27 10.50 36.16
C LEU A 104 -63.59 10.90 36.82
N ARG A 105 -64.16 10.05 37.68
CA ARG A 105 -65.40 10.36 38.42
C ARG A 105 -65.23 11.41 39.50
N THR A 106 -64.05 11.50 40.10
CA THR A 106 -63.76 12.47 41.17
C THR A 106 -63.44 13.88 40.67
N GLN A 107 -63.21 14.03 39.36
CA GLN A 107 -62.78 15.29 38.77
C GLN A 107 -63.97 16.08 38.23
N ASP A 108 -63.96 17.41 38.40
CA ASP A 108 -64.96 18.26 37.79
C ASP A 108 -64.79 18.30 36.26
N LEU A 109 -65.91 18.41 35.53
CA LEU A 109 -65.93 18.33 34.06
C LEU A 109 -65.01 19.38 33.41
N LYS A 110 -64.92 20.58 34.01
CA LYS A 110 -64.13 21.68 33.48
C LYS A 110 -62.64 21.39 33.60
N THR A 111 -62.17 20.99 34.77
CA THR A 111 -60.78 20.59 34.99
C THR A 111 -60.39 19.39 34.13
N LEU A 112 -61.29 18.41 33.96
CA LEU A 112 -61.06 17.28 33.05
C LEU A 112 -60.89 17.75 31.60
N HIS A 113 -61.75 18.64 31.11
CA HIS A 113 -61.67 19.20 29.76
C HIS A 113 -60.35 19.94 29.52
N GLU A 114 -59.98 20.84 30.43
CA GLU A 114 -58.70 21.57 30.34
C GLU A 114 -57.50 20.63 30.40
N SER A 115 -57.55 19.59 31.22
CA SER A 115 -56.48 18.58 31.29
C SER A 115 -56.34 17.79 29.98
N ILE A 116 -57.45 17.45 29.32
CA ILE A 116 -57.43 16.76 28.03
C ILE A 116 -56.81 17.68 26.96
N LEU A 117 -57.24 18.95 26.90
CA LEU A 117 -56.67 19.93 25.97
C LEU A 117 -55.17 20.13 26.20
N ALA A 118 -54.74 20.28 27.45
CA ALA A 118 -53.33 20.42 27.80
C ALA A 118 -52.50 19.20 27.37
N ASN A 119 -53.02 17.99 27.55
CA ASN A 119 -52.34 16.78 27.10
C ASN A 119 -52.31 16.66 25.57
N LEU A 120 -53.37 17.05 24.87
CA LEU A 120 -53.39 17.10 23.41
C LEU A 120 -52.33 18.07 22.87
N HIS A 121 -52.24 19.29 23.42
CA HIS A 121 -51.19 20.24 23.03
C HIS A 121 -49.77 19.71 23.30
N LYS A 122 -49.56 19.00 24.43
CA LYS A 122 -48.27 18.36 24.72
C LYS A 122 -47.92 17.28 23.69
N VAL A 123 -48.89 16.45 23.31
CA VAL A 123 -48.70 15.41 22.29
C VAL A 123 -48.39 16.04 20.95
N GLU A 124 -49.14 17.07 20.56
CA GLU A 124 -48.93 17.81 19.31
C GLU A 124 -47.54 18.45 19.26
N ALA A 125 -47.16 19.19 20.30
CA ALA A 125 -45.83 19.81 20.40
C ALA A 125 -44.70 18.76 20.36
N SER A 126 -44.86 17.65 21.08
CA SER A 126 -43.87 16.56 21.07
C SER A 126 -43.78 15.90 19.69
N SER A 127 -44.90 15.76 18.99
CA SER A 127 -44.95 15.22 17.63
C SER A 127 -44.19 16.11 16.65
N PHE A 128 -44.36 17.44 16.74
CA PHE A 128 -43.60 18.38 15.90
C PHE A 128 -42.11 18.29 16.19
N MET A 129 -41.70 18.31 17.46
CA MET A 129 -40.28 18.20 17.83
C MET A 129 -39.64 16.89 17.35
N LEU A 130 -40.36 15.77 17.45
CA LEU A 130 -39.87 14.48 16.95
C LEU A 130 -39.78 14.46 15.43
N MET A 131 -40.73 15.10 14.73
CA MET A 131 -40.70 15.19 13.27
C MET A 131 -39.52 16.06 12.78
N ASP A 132 -39.25 17.17 13.47
CA ASP A 132 -38.10 18.02 13.17
C ASP A 132 -36.78 17.28 13.42
N GLN A 133 -36.68 16.57 14.54
CA GLN A 133 -35.50 15.74 14.84
C GLN A 133 -35.31 14.62 13.82
N PHE A 134 -36.40 13.94 13.43
CA PHE A 134 -36.35 12.91 12.40
C PHE A 134 -35.87 13.47 11.07
N THR A 135 -36.41 14.62 10.66
CA THR A 135 -36.04 15.29 9.42
C THR A 135 -34.56 15.67 9.43
N LEU A 136 -34.09 16.29 10.51
CA LEU A 136 -32.68 16.67 10.68
C LEU A 136 -31.73 15.47 10.63
N LEU A 137 -32.06 14.39 11.34
CA LEU A 137 -31.24 13.18 11.33
C LEU A 137 -31.25 12.50 9.96
N SER A 138 -32.40 12.49 9.28
CA SER A 138 -32.53 11.92 7.94
C SER A 138 -31.68 12.69 6.92
N THR A 139 -31.73 14.02 6.93
CA THR A 139 -30.95 14.87 6.00
C THR A 139 -29.45 14.78 6.30
N GLN A 140 -29.06 14.76 7.57
CA GLN A 140 -27.66 14.59 7.95
C GLN A 140 -27.12 13.24 7.49
N LYS A 141 -27.91 12.17 7.67
CA LYS A 141 -27.51 10.82 7.26
C LYS A 141 -27.45 10.68 5.74
N SER A 142 -28.34 11.32 4.99
CA SER A 142 -28.27 11.30 3.53
C SER A 142 -27.02 12.03 3.03
N LEU A 143 -26.65 13.16 3.64
CA LEU A 143 -25.45 13.91 3.27
C LEU A 143 -24.16 13.12 3.57
N ASP A 144 -24.07 12.49 4.75
CA ASP A 144 -22.92 11.63 5.10
C ASP A 144 -22.80 10.44 4.14
N LEU A 145 -23.92 9.82 3.75
CA LEU A 145 -23.93 8.73 2.78
C LEU A 145 -23.43 9.18 1.40
N GLU A 146 -23.91 10.33 0.91
CA GLU A 146 -23.49 10.90 -0.37
C GLU A 146 -21.98 11.22 -0.37
N GLN A 147 -21.46 11.80 0.71
CA GLN A 147 -20.03 12.08 0.85
C GLN A 147 -19.19 10.79 0.84
N LYS A 148 -19.65 9.75 1.54
CA LYS A 148 -18.99 8.43 1.54
C LYS A 148 -19.01 7.78 0.17
N GLU A 149 -20.11 7.90 -0.56
CA GLU A 149 -20.24 7.37 -1.92
C GLU A 149 -19.28 8.10 -2.89
N GLN A 150 -19.19 9.42 -2.81
CA GLN A 150 -18.21 10.19 -3.59
C GLN A 150 -16.76 9.78 -3.26
N ALA A 151 -16.43 9.66 -1.97
CA ALA A 151 -15.10 9.21 -1.54
C ALA A 151 -14.78 7.79 -2.03
N LEU A 152 -15.78 6.91 -2.03
CA LEU A 152 -15.63 5.54 -2.55
C LEU A 152 -15.35 5.55 -4.05
N VAL A 153 -16.07 6.34 -4.84
CA VAL A 153 -15.86 6.47 -6.30
C VAL A 153 -14.45 6.98 -6.60
N LEU A 154 -13.99 8.01 -5.88
CA LEU A 154 -12.63 8.53 -6.02
C LEU A 154 -11.57 7.46 -5.69
N SER A 155 -11.78 6.73 -4.58
CA SER A 155 -10.87 5.65 -4.17
C SER A 155 -10.82 4.50 -5.19
N GLN A 156 -11.97 4.11 -5.75
CA GLN A 156 -12.04 3.08 -6.79
C GLN A 156 -11.34 3.51 -8.08
N THR A 157 -11.51 4.77 -8.47
CA THR A 157 -10.87 5.34 -9.65
C THR A 157 -9.35 5.34 -9.49
N GLU A 158 -8.85 5.80 -8.34
CA GLU A 158 -7.42 5.82 -8.06
C GLU A 158 -6.83 4.40 -7.95
N THR A 159 -7.56 3.47 -7.34
CA THR A 159 -7.14 2.06 -7.26
C THR A 159 -7.05 1.44 -8.65
N SER A 160 -7.98 1.77 -9.55
CA SER A 160 -7.95 1.32 -10.95
C SER A 160 -6.74 1.89 -11.68
N ARG A 161 -6.47 3.19 -11.52
CA ARG A 161 -5.28 3.86 -12.09
C ARG A 161 -3.99 3.20 -11.60
N LEU A 162 -3.83 3.02 -10.29
CA LEU A 162 -2.66 2.37 -9.70
C LEU A 162 -2.51 0.91 -10.17
N THR A 163 -3.61 0.19 -10.32
CA THR A 163 -3.59 -1.18 -10.85
C THR A 163 -3.02 -1.20 -12.27
N THR A 164 -3.46 -0.28 -13.14
CA THR A 164 -2.90 -0.19 -14.50
C THR A 164 -1.41 0.14 -14.49
N GLU A 165 -0.97 1.09 -13.66
CA GLU A 165 0.45 1.47 -13.53
C GLU A 165 1.31 0.30 -13.04
N VAL A 166 0.83 -0.47 -12.06
CA VAL A 166 1.51 -1.68 -11.58
C VAL A 166 1.64 -2.73 -12.67
N THR A 167 0.59 -2.95 -13.48
CA THR A 167 0.68 -3.91 -14.59
C THR A 167 1.67 -3.47 -15.66
N GLU A 168 1.74 -2.17 -15.96
CA GLU A 168 2.70 -1.62 -16.91
C GLU A 168 4.14 -1.78 -16.41
N LEU A 169 4.41 -1.39 -15.16
CA LEU A 169 5.73 -1.54 -14.55
C LEU A 169 6.15 -3.00 -14.48
N THR A 170 5.23 -3.91 -14.16
CA THR A 170 5.50 -5.36 -14.16
C THR A 170 5.93 -5.84 -15.54
N ASN A 171 5.29 -5.36 -16.61
CA ASN A 171 5.67 -5.69 -17.97
C ASN A 171 7.03 -5.09 -18.36
N GLN A 172 7.34 -3.87 -17.91
CA GLN A 172 8.64 -3.26 -18.15
C GLN A 172 9.77 -4.01 -17.44
N VAL A 173 9.54 -4.48 -16.21
CA VAL A 173 10.51 -5.30 -15.46
C VAL A 173 10.79 -6.61 -16.21
N LYS A 174 9.74 -7.32 -16.65
CA LYS A 174 9.91 -8.56 -17.43
C LYS A 174 10.77 -8.36 -18.68
N LYS A 175 10.51 -7.30 -19.46
CA LYS A 175 11.31 -6.99 -20.66
C LYS A 175 12.78 -6.72 -20.32
N LYS A 176 13.05 -6.03 -19.20
CA LYS A 176 14.42 -5.77 -18.75
C LYS A 176 15.11 -7.03 -18.26
N ASP A 177 14.40 -7.93 -17.59
CA ASP A 177 14.94 -9.23 -17.16
C ASP A 177 15.29 -10.12 -18.36
N GLU A 178 14.45 -10.13 -19.39
CA GLU A 178 14.72 -10.83 -20.65
C GLU A 178 15.98 -10.26 -21.34
N LEU A 179 16.10 -8.94 -21.44
CA LEU A 179 17.28 -8.28 -22.00
C LEU A 179 18.55 -8.59 -21.19
N LEU A 180 18.47 -8.57 -19.86
CA LEU A 180 19.58 -8.92 -18.99
C LEU A 180 20.01 -10.37 -19.18
N ALA A 181 19.06 -11.29 -19.33
CA ALA A 181 19.36 -12.69 -19.60
C ALA A 181 20.08 -12.85 -20.95
N ASP A 182 19.62 -12.16 -22.01
CA ASP A 182 20.25 -12.20 -23.32
C ASP A 182 21.68 -11.63 -23.29
N LEU A 183 21.88 -10.45 -22.71
CA LEU A 183 23.21 -9.84 -22.56
C LEU A 183 24.16 -10.72 -21.75
N ASN A 184 23.67 -11.38 -20.70
CA ASN A 184 24.47 -12.30 -19.91
C ASN A 184 24.87 -13.55 -20.71
N ASN A 185 24.01 -14.05 -21.60
CA ASN A 185 24.36 -15.14 -22.50
C ASN A 185 25.40 -14.70 -23.54
N GLN A 186 25.27 -13.50 -24.11
CA GLN A 186 26.27 -12.93 -25.02
C GLN A 186 27.64 -12.79 -24.35
N LEU A 187 27.68 -12.29 -23.11
CA LEU A 187 28.92 -12.18 -22.33
C LEU A 187 29.58 -13.54 -22.11
N LYS A 188 28.80 -14.58 -21.78
CA LYS A 188 29.35 -15.94 -21.63
C LYS A 188 29.94 -16.48 -22.92
N THR A 189 29.28 -16.24 -24.05
CA THR A 189 29.79 -16.64 -25.38
C THR A 189 31.08 -15.93 -25.71
N LEU A 190 31.14 -14.62 -25.52
CA LEU A 190 32.34 -13.82 -25.76
C LEU A 190 33.49 -14.21 -24.83
N GLU A 191 33.21 -14.51 -23.56
CA GLU A 191 34.24 -14.98 -22.63
C GLU A 191 34.77 -16.36 -23.07
N ALA A 192 33.90 -17.29 -23.49
CA ALA A 192 34.34 -18.58 -24.02
C ALA A 192 35.18 -18.43 -25.29
N GLU A 193 34.80 -17.52 -26.19
CA GLU A 193 35.56 -17.21 -27.40
C GLU A 193 36.93 -16.63 -27.07
N LYS A 194 36.99 -15.66 -26.14
CA LYS A 194 38.24 -15.08 -25.63
C LYS A 194 39.17 -16.16 -25.07
N GLN A 195 38.66 -17.06 -24.23
CA GLN A 195 39.47 -18.16 -23.68
C GLN A 195 40.00 -19.09 -24.78
N SER A 196 39.20 -19.35 -25.83
CA SER A 196 39.62 -20.12 -27.01
C SER A 196 40.75 -19.42 -27.78
N TRP A 197 40.68 -18.10 -27.96
CA TRP A 197 41.75 -17.33 -28.59
C TRP A 197 43.04 -17.32 -27.78
N VAL A 198 42.95 -17.19 -26.46
CA VAL A 198 44.12 -17.26 -25.56
C VAL A 198 44.81 -18.63 -25.65
N LEU A 199 44.03 -19.72 -25.75
CA LEU A 199 44.58 -21.07 -25.97
C LEU A 199 45.30 -21.16 -27.32
N LYS A 200 44.68 -20.69 -28.40
CA LYS A 200 45.30 -20.68 -29.74
C LYS A 200 46.56 -19.84 -29.80
N GLU A 201 46.58 -18.69 -29.14
CA GLU A 201 47.76 -17.82 -29.06
C GLU A 201 48.92 -18.55 -28.36
N LYS A 202 48.63 -19.24 -27.25
CA LYS A 202 49.64 -20.03 -26.54
C LYS A 202 50.18 -21.19 -27.38
N ASP A 203 49.30 -21.89 -28.12
CA ASP A 203 49.70 -22.97 -29.01
C ASP A 203 50.57 -22.45 -30.17
N LEU A 204 50.23 -21.29 -30.73
CA LEU A 204 51.05 -20.62 -31.76
C LEU A 204 52.43 -20.25 -31.22
N LEU A 205 52.50 -19.67 -30.02
CA LEU A 205 53.78 -19.31 -29.41
C LEU A 205 54.67 -20.54 -29.15
N ASN A 206 54.08 -21.61 -28.60
CA ASN A 206 54.79 -22.88 -28.40
C ASN A 206 55.28 -23.48 -29.73
N SER A 207 54.47 -23.39 -30.80
CA SER A 207 54.86 -23.87 -32.12
C SER A 207 56.00 -23.04 -32.73
N SER A 208 56.02 -21.73 -32.49
CA SER A 208 57.10 -20.84 -32.92
C SER A 208 58.41 -21.19 -32.23
N ASP A 209 58.40 -21.43 -30.91
CA ASP A 209 59.59 -21.86 -30.17
C ASP A 209 60.14 -23.20 -30.71
N GLN A 210 59.23 -24.14 -31.01
CA GLN A 210 59.61 -25.43 -31.59
C GLN A 210 60.22 -25.29 -32.99
N ILE A 211 59.60 -24.47 -33.86
CA ILE A 211 60.11 -24.20 -35.20
C ILE A 211 61.47 -23.51 -35.11
N GLY A 212 61.62 -22.48 -34.27
CA GLY A 212 62.88 -21.78 -34.04
C GLY A 212 63.99 -22.71 -33.56
N SER A 213 63.70 -23.57 -32.58
CA SER A 213 64.65 -24.57 -32.10
C SER A 213 65.02 -25.61 -33.17
N SER A 214 64.04 -26.09 -33.94
CA SER A 214 64.28 -27.07 -35.02
C SER A 214 65.10 -26.46 -36.15
N LEU A 215 64.82 -25.21 -36.51
CA LEU A 215 65.52 -24.47 -37.54
C LEU A 215 66.98 -24.24 -37.14
N ASN A 216 67.21 -23.80 -35.89
CA ASN A 216 68.56 -23.62 -35.34
C ASN A 216 69.36 -24.93 -35.33
N MET A 217 68.74 -26.04 -34.94
CA MET A 217 69.36 -27.38 -35.00
C MET A 217 69.74 -27.77 -36.44
N GLY A 218 68.82 -27.60 -37.39
CA GLY A 218 69.06 -27.90 -38.80
C GLY A 218 70.19 -27.07 -39.41
N PHE A 219 70.25 -25.78 -39.05
CA PHE A 219 71.34 -24.88 -39.46
C PHE A 219 72.70 -25.34 -38.92
N GLN A 220 72.77 -25.69 -37.63
CA GLN A 220 74.01 -26.18 -37.05
C GLN A 220 74.51 -27.47 -37.70
N LEU A 221 73.60 -28.41 -37.99
CA LEU A 221 73.92 -29.64 -38.72
C LEU A 221 74.46 -29.36 -40.13
N ALA A 222 73.91 -28.37 -40.83
CA ALA A 222 74.40 -27.97 -42.15
C ALA A 222 75.81 -27.37 -42.07
N LEU A 223 76.09 -26.52 -41.07
CA LEU A 223 77.45 -25.99 -40.84
C LEU A 223 78.44 -27.11 -40.54
N ASP A 224 78.07 -28.11 -39.74
CA ASP A 224 78.93 -29.25 -39.44
C ASP A 224 79.22 -30.10 -40.69
N GLN A 225 78.24 -30.28 -41.59
CA GLN A 225 78.47 -30.94 -42.88
C GLN A 225 79.49 -30.18 -43.74
N VAL A 226 79.42 -28.84 -43.77
CA VAL A 226 80.39 -28.01 -44.50
C VAL A 226 81.79 -28.14 -43.92
N ARG A 227 81.94 -28.16 -42.59
CA ARG A 227 83.25 -28.37 -41.92
C ARG A 227 83.89 -29.69 -42.31
N VAL A 228 83.10 -30.75 -42.48
CA VAL A 228 83.61 -32.07 -42.89
C VAL A 228 84.13 -32.03 -44.33
N LEU A 229 83.46 -31.31 -45.23
CA LEU A 229 83.83 -31.22 -46.65
C LEU A 229 84.96 -30.20 -46.90
N TYR A 230 85.04 -29.13 -46.10
CA TYR A 230 85.99 -28.03 -46.24
C TYR A 230 86.56 -27.64 -44.86
N PRO A 231 87.59 -28.34 -44.36
CA PRO A 231 88.09 -28.16 -42.99
C PRO A 231 88.69 -26.78 -42.70
N ASP A 232 89.23 -26.13 -43.74
CA ASP A 232 89.94 -24.85 -43.62
C ASP A 232 89.02 -23.64 -43.80
N VAL A 233 87.72 -23.84 -44.03
CA VAL A 233 86.76 -22.74 -44.25
C VAL A 233 86.32 -22.14 -42.91
N ASP A 234 86.45 -20.83 -42.77
CA ASP A 234 85.98 -20.13 -41.57
C ASP A 234 84.47 -19.91 -41.63
N LEU A 235 83.74 -20.60 -40.74
CA LEU A 235 82.29 -20.49 -40.58
C LEU A 235 81.90 -19.64 -39.37
N SER A 236 82.85 -18.99 -38.68
CA SER A 236 82.51 -18.07 -37.59
C SER A 236 81.58 -16.91 -37.99
N PRO A 237 81.59 -16.40 -39.25
CA PRO A 237 80.64 -15.35 -39.64
C PRO A 237 79.25 -15.89 -40.03
N ALA A 238 79.05 -17.21 -40.07
CA ALA A 238 77.76 -17.80 -40.44
C ALA A 238 76.75 -17.65 -39.30
N ASP A 239 75.65 -16.96 -39.58
CA ASP A 239 74.56 -16.70 -38.65
C ASP A 239 73.24 -16.89 -39.38
N ILE A 240 72.31 -17.60 -38.74
CA ILE A 240 71.00 -17.94 -39.29
C ILE A 240 70.11 -16.71 -39.49
N SER A 241 70.38 -15.63 -38.76
CA SER A 241 69.66 -14.36 -38.85
C SER A 241 70.16 -13.45 -39.96
N LYS A 242 71.25 -13.80 -40.65
CA LYS A 242 71.85 -12.97 -41.69
C LYS A 242 71.39 -13.39 -43.08
N SER A 243 71.26 -12.41 -43.96
CA SER A 243 70.93 -12.65 -45.38
C SER A 243 72.17 -12.61 -46.25
N VAL A 244 72.13 -13.26 -47.41
CA VAL A 244 73.21 -13.21 -48.40
C VAL A 244 72.87 -12.18 -49.46
N VAL A 245 73.60 -11.06 -49.47
CA VAL A 245 73.48 -10.00 -50.47
C VAL A 245 74.80 -9.89 -51.23
N ASN A 246 74.78 -10.07 -52.55
CA ASN A 246 75.97 -10.04 -53.41
C ASN A 246 77.11 -10.99 -52.96
N GLY A 247 76.77 -12.13 -52.37
CA GLY A 247 77.74 -13.13 -51.90
C GLY A 247 78.37 -12.83 -50.54
N GLN A 248 77.96 -11.76 -49.85
CA GLN A 248 78.36 -11.46 -48.47
C GLN A 248 77.18 -11.67 -47.51
N LEU A 249 77.49 -12.12 -46.29
CA LEU A 249 76.55 -12.18 -45.18
C LEU A 249 76.38 -10.79 -44.60
N VAL A 250 75.14 -10.28 -44.64
CA VAL A 250 74.77 -8.95 -44.13
C VAL A 250 73.66 -9.11 -43.10
N ASP A 251 73.75 -8.32 -42.03
CA ASP A 251 72.67 -8.21 -41.04
C ASP A 251 71.41 -7.68 -41.75
N THR A 252 70.27 -8.32 -41.51
CA THR A 252 68.99 -7.81 -41.96
C THR A 252 68.48 -6.81 -40.95
N ASP A 253 68.23 -5.57 -41.38
CA ASP A 253 67.48 -4.60 -40.60
C ASP A 253 66.01 -5.05 -40.56
N ASP A 254 65.54 -5.52 -39.41
CA ASP A 254 64.10 -5.63 -39.09
C ASP A 254 63.50 -4.25 -38.79
#